data_AF-A0A526PHC5-F1
#
_entry.id   AF-A0A526PHC5-F1
#
_cell.length_a   1.000
_cell.length_b   1.000
_cell.length_c   1.000
_cell.angle_alpha   90.00
_cell.angle_beta   90.00
_cell.angle_gamma   90.00
#
_symmetry.space_group_name_H-M   'P 1'
#
loop_
_entity.id
_entity.type
_entity.pdbx_description
1 polymer ?
#
loop_
_entity_poly.entity_id
_entity_poly.type
_entity_poly.pdbx_seq_one_letter_code
_entity_poly.pdbx_strand_id
1 'polypeptide(L)'
;MSKFKDALDRGKEARREQEEKVGNEKAEGVDFGAQARAWLNDVVVASLETARADVAGEVAVEMDTAPRRQAKASTPSIRFRIYRKRGTEKEVVGRTFSVNVQLSGQVSVSSPGMVAREVGNIGDRADERFSSLLAELIEDAAKGT
;
A
#
# COMPACT_ATOMS: atom_id res chain seq x y z
N MET A 1 -29.90 49.65 -25.41
CA MET A 1 -29.48 49.07 -24.12
C MET A 1 -29.68 47.55 -24.13
N SER A 2 -28.90 46.78 -24.91
CA SER A 2 -29.16 45.32 -25.04
C SER A 2 -27.97 44.55 -25.64
N LYS A 3 -26.76 44.70 -25.09
CA LYS A 3 -25.61 43.85 -25.46
C LYS A 3 -24.82 43.32 -24.25
N PHE A 4 -24.93 44.00 -23.11
CA PHE A 4 -24.30 43.56 -21.86
C PHE A 4 -25.08 42.45 -21.14
N LYS A 5 -26.40 42.36 -21.36
CA LYS A 5 -27.24 41.36 -20.69
C LYS A 5 -27.07 39.96 -21.31
N ASP A 6 -27.01 39.88 -22.64
CA ASP A 6 -26.67 38.65 -23.38
C ASP A 6 -25.27 38.12 -23.07
N ALA A 7 -24.28 39.00 -22.92
CA ALA A 7 -22.90 38.60 -22.60
C ALA A 7 -22.80 38.01 -21.17
N LEU A 8 -23.64 38.46 -20.24
CA LEU A 8 -23.65 37.97 -18.87
C LEU A 8 -24.36 36.61 -18.74
N ASP A 9 -25.46 36.39 -19.48
CA ASP A 9 -26.14 35.10 -19.52
C ASP A 9 -25.29 34.02 -20.22
N ARG A 10 -24.60 34.37 -21.31
CA ARG A 10 -23.66 33.45 -21.98
C ARG A 10 -22.49 33.03 -21.07
N GLY A 11 -22.04 33.93 -20.19
CA GLY A 11 -21.02 33.61 -19.19
C GLY A 11 -21.50 32.69 -18.07
N LYS A 12 -22.81 32.66 -17.78
CA LYS A 12 -23.41 31.79 -16.78
C LYS A 12 -23.64 30.36 -17.29
N GLU A 13 -24.03 30.18 -18.54
CA GLU A 13 -24.17 28.85 -19.15
C GLU A 13 -22.82 28.13 -19.30
N ALA A 14 -21.76 28.85 -19.70
CA ALA A 14 -20.42 28.28 -19.83
C ALA A 14 -19.81 27.78 -18.51
N ARG A 15 -20.27 28.30 -17.35
CA ARG A 15 -19.84 27.82 -16.04
C ARG A 15 -20.56 26.53 -15.61
N ARG A 16 -21.82 26.36 -16.00
CA ARG A 16 -22.56 25.12 -15.71
C ARG A 16 -22.00 23.92 -16.48
N GLU A 17 -21.56 24.12 -17.72
CA GLU A 17 -20.91 23.04 -18.48
C GLU A 17 -19.51 22.68 -17.92
N GLN A 18 -18.82 23.61 -17.25
CA GLN A 18 -17.55 23.30 -16.58
C GLN A 18 -17.74 22.60 -15.23
N GLU A 19 -18.78 22.92 -14.46
CA GLU A 19 -19.07 22.19 -13.21
C GLU A 19 -19.59 20.76 -13.45
N GLU A 20 -20.23 20.50 -14.60
CA GLU A 20 -20.67 19.14 -14.97
C GLU A 20 -19.54 18.28 -15.56
N LYS A 21 -18.51 18.89 -16.15
CA LYS A 21 -17.34 18.18 -16.71
C LYS A 21 -16.23 17.86 -15.69
N VAL A 22 -16.16 18.54 -14.55
CA VAL A 22 -15.17 18.22 -13.50
C VAL A 22 -15.65 17.08 -12.58
N GLY A 23 -16.92 16.67 -12.70
CA GLY A 23 -17.52 15.62 -11.87
C GLY A 23 -17.37 14.18 -12.40
N ASN A 24 -16.85 13.98 -13.62
CA ASN A 24 -16.82 12.64 -14.20
C ASN A 24 -15.72 12.42 -15.24
N GLU A 25 -14.49 12.88 -14.96
CA GLU A 25 -13.31 12.16 -15.45
C GLU A 25 -13.11 10.91 -14.57
N LYS A 26 -14.12 10.02 -14.56
CA LYS A 26 -13.85 8.59 -14.53
C LYS A 26 -13.19 8.28 -15.87
N ALA A 27 -11.91 8.64 -15.96
CA ALA A 27 -11.06 8.12 -17.00
C ALA A 27 -11.22 6.60 -16.98
N GLU A 28 -11.56 6.02 -18.13
CA GLU A 28 -11.34 4.62 -18.40
C GLU A 28 -9.84 4.36 -18.22
N GLY A 29 -9.48 3.99 -17.00
CA GLY A 29 -8.12 3.78 -16.54
C GLY A 29 -8.24 3.13 -15.18
N VAL A 30 -7.63 1.96 -15.03
CA VAL A 30 -7.70 1.14 -13.81
C VAL A 30 -7.53 2.05 -12.58
N ASP A 31 -8.51 2.04 -11.67
CA ASP A 31 -8.42 2.81 -10.42
C ASP A 31 -7.10 2.43 -9.73
N PHE A 32 -6.15 3.38 -9.71
CA PHE A 32 -4.82 3.16 -9.14
C PHE A 32 -4.92 2.61 -7.72
N GLY A 33 -5.87 3.12 -6.93
CA GLY A 33 -6.11 2.64 -5.57
C GLY A 33 -6.60 1.19 -5.57
N ALA A 34 -7.47 0.81 -6.51
CA ALA A 34 -7.92 -0.57 -6.67
C ALA A 34 -6.80 -1.49 -7.15
N GLN A 35 -5.99 -1.08 -8.12
CA GLN A 35 -4.85 -1.85 -8.62
C GLN A 35 -3.79 -2.06 -7.54
N ALA A 36 -3.43 -1.00 -6.83
CA ALA A 36 -2.45 -1.05 -5.76
C ALA A 36 -2.94 -1.92 -4.59
N ARG A 37 -4.24 -1.86 -4.24
CA ARG A 37 -4.83 -2.77 -3.25
C ARG A 37 -4.81 -4.22 -3.73
N ALA A 38 -5.19 -4.48 -4.98
CA ALA A 38 -5.16 -5.82 -5.56
C ALA A 38 -3.74 -6.39 -5.51
N TRP A 39 -2.74 -5.62 -5.93
CA TRP A 39 -1.34 -6.03 -5.87
C TRP A 39 -0.86 -6.31 -4.44
N LEU A 40 -1.19 -5.42 -3.48
CA LEU A 40 -0.86 -5.63 -2.08
C LEU A 40 -1.50 -6.92 -1.52
N ASN A 41 -2.72 -7.25 -1.93
CA ASN A 41 -3.33 -8.52 -1.52
C ASN A 41 -2.69 -9.73 -2.22
N ASP A 42 -2.58 -9.68 -3.55
CA ASP A 42 -2.13 -10.83 -4.36
C ASP A 42 -0.66 -11.18 -4.10
N VAL A 43 0.20 -10.17 -3.86
CA VAL A 43 1.64 -10.35 -3.67
C VAL A 43 1.99 -10.35 -2.19
N VAL A 44 1.69 -9.25 -1.49
CA VAL A 44 2.20 -9.04 -0.12
C VAL A 44 1.46 -9.92 0.88
N VAL A 45 0.13 -9.93 0.85
CA VAL A 45 -0.64 -10.78 1.77
C VAL A 45 -0.35 -12.25 1.52
N ALA A 46 -0.40 -12.72 0.27
CA ALA A 46 -0.11 -14.12 -0.07
C ALA A 46 1.30 -14.55 0.36
N SER A 47 2.31 -13.71 0.15
CA SER A 47 3.69 -13.98 0.57
C SER A 47 3.83 -14.02 2.10
N LEU A 48 3.17 -13.09 2.81
CA LEU A 48 3.19 -13.07 4.28
C LEU A 48 2.45 -14.28 4.88
N GLU A 49 1.36 -14.72 4.27
CA GLU A 49 0.61 -15.92 4.70
C GLU A 49 1.42 -17.20 4.47
N THR A 50 2.04 -17.32 3.30
CA THR A 50 2.96 -18.43 2.99
C THR A 50 4.11 -18.46 3.98
N ALA A 51 4.81 -17.34 4.16
CA ALA A 51 5.91 -17.24 5.11
C ALA A 51 5.44 -17.58 6.53
N ARG A 52 4.29 -17.06 6.98
CA ARG A 52 3.73 -17.37 8.30
C ARG A 52 3.47 -18.87 8.51
N ALA A 53 3.10 -19.60 7.46
CA ALA A 53 2.94 -21.05 7.51
C ALA A 53 4.29 -21.78 7.56
N ASP A 54 5.29 -21.25 6.87
CA ASP A 54 6.63 -21.86 6.77
C ASP A 54 7.51 -21.61 8.02
N VAL A 55 7.37 -20.47 8.72
CA VAL A 55 8.18 -20.22 9.92
C VAL A 55 7.66 -21.00 11.13
N ALA A 56 8.34 -22.12 11.39
CA ALA A 56 8.08 -23.00 12.51
C ALA A 56 8.58 -22.40 13.83
N GLY A 57 7.67 -22.23 14.79
CA GLY A 57 7.92 -22.17 16.25
C GLY A 57 8.70 -20.98 16.82
N GLU A 58 9.76 -20.52 16.15
CA GLU A 58 10.77 -19.60 16.68
C GLU A 58 10.58 -18.15 16.23
N VAL A 59 9.92 -17.92 15.10
CA VAL A 59 9.61 -16.59 14.57
C VAL A 59 8.11 -16.49 14.28
N ALA A 60 7.57 -15.30 14.45
CA ALA A 60 6.20 -14.93 14.15
C ALA A 60 6.20 -13.84 13.08
N VAL A 61 5.30 -13.98 12.12
CA VAL A 61 4.91 -12.91 11.20
C VAL A 61 3.45 -12.57 11.51
N GLU A 62 3.20 -11.33 11.92
CA GLU A 62 1.87 -10.79 12.19
C GLU A 62 1.56 -9.66 11.23
N MET A 63 0.42 -9.71 10.55
CA MET A 63 -0.03 -8.63 9.70
C MET A 63 -0.94 -7.69 10.48
N ASP A 64 -0.62 -6.40 10.48
CA ASP A 64 -1.48 -5.35 11.05
C ASP A 64 -2.41 -4.84 9.94
N THR A 65 -3.44 -5.62 9.62
CA THR A 65 -4.50 -5.28 8.66
C THR A 65 -5.61 -4.43 9.28
N ALA A 66 -5.37 -3.78 10.41
CA ALA A 66 -6.41 -2.95 11.03
C ALA A 66 -6.96 -1.97 9.98
N PRO A 67 -8.29 -1.98 9.66
CA PRO A 67 -8.86 -1.23 8.53
C PRO A 67 -8.82 0.29 8.72
N ARG A 68 -8.16 0.77 9.78
CA ARG A 68 -8.54 1.97 10.52
C ARG A 68 -8.52 3.24 9.67
N ARG A 69 -7.75 3.31 8.56
CA ARG A 69 -7.75 4.49 7.66
C ARG A 69 -7.43 4.23 6.17
N GLN A 70 -7.30 2.98 5.71
CA GLN A 70 -6.87 2.71 4.32
C GLN A 70 -7.94 3.04 3.26
N ALA A 71 -9.21 3.10 3.65
CA ALA A 71 -10.31 3.43 2.75
C ALA A 71 -10.22 4.86 2.16
N LYS A 72 -9.51 5.78 2.85
CA LYS A 72 -9.38 7.21 2.47
C LYS A 72 -7.94 7.64 2.12
N ALA A 73 -6.97 6.74 2.16
CA ALA A 73 -5.58 7.07 1.82
C ALA A 73 -5.39 7.01 0.30
N SER A 74 -4.85 8.07 -0.29
CA SER A 74 -4.54 8.14 -1.73
C SER A 74 -3.50 7.12 -2.18
N THR A 75 -2.73 6.56 -1.24
CA THR A 75 -1.76 5.50 -1.45
C THR A 75 -2.00 4.37 -0.45
N PRO A 76 -2.42 3.17 -0.90
CA PRO A 76 -2.62 2.05 0.01
C PRO A 76 -1.28 1.53 0.53
N SER A 77 -1.28 1.00 1.76
CA SER A 77 -0.11 0.43 2.41
C SER A 77 -0.50 -0.71 3.34
N ILE A 78 0.40 -1.66 3.54
CA ILE A 78 0.24 -2.77 4.50
C ILE A 78 1.32 -2.66 5.56
N ARG A 79 0.98 -2.97 6.81
CA ARG A 79 1.97 -3.13 7.87
C ARG A 79 2.01 -4.58 8.33
N PHE A 80 3.21 -5.04 8.65
CA PHE A 80 3.42 -6.33 9.26
C PHE A 80 4.55 -6.25 10.28
N ARG A 81 4.60 -7.21 11.18
CA ARG A 81 5.59 -7.31 12.25
C ARG A 81 6.23 -8.68 12.20
N ILE A 82 7.55 -8.70 12.33
CA ILE A 82 8.32 -9.93 12.49
C ILE A 82 8.93 -9.90 13.89
N TYR A 83 8.77 -10.97 14.66
CA TYR A 83 9.32 -11.08 16.00
C TYR A 83 9.68 -12.51 16.35
N ARG A 84 10.68 -12.67 17.23
CA ARG A 84 11.06 -13.98 17.76
C ARG A 84 10.07 -14.43 18.84
N LYS A 85 9.65 -15.70 18.78
CA LYS A 85 8.83 -16.37 19.78
C LYS A 85 9.77 -17.01 20.82
N ARG A 86 9.95 -16.38 21.98
CA ARG A 86 10.49 -17.02 23.20
C ARG A 86 9.36 -17.22 24.20
N GLY A 87 9.40 -18.31 24.97
CA GLY A 87 8.25 -18.87 25.71
C GLY A 87 7.41 -17.86 26.48
N THR A 88 6.08 -17.94 26.30
CA THR A 88 4.95 -17.24 26.97
C THR A 88 4.97 -15.72 27.07
N GLU A 89 6.13 -15.07 27.09
CA GLU A 89 6.29 -13.63 27.02
C GLU A 89 6.70 -13.29 25.59
N LYS A 90 5.83 -12.57 24.88
CA LYS A 90 6.15 -11.91 23.61
C LYS A 90 7.40 -11.05 23.86
N GLU A 91 8.59 -11.57 23.60
CA GLU A 91 9.80 -10.78 23.68
C GLU A 91 9.62 -9.60 22.71
N VAL A 92 9.59 -8.40 23.29
CA VAL A 92 8.97 -7.20 22.72
C VAL A 92 9.78 -6.62 21.54
N VAL A 93 10.94 -7.21 21.24
CA VAL A 93 11.86 -6.79 20.18
C VAL A 93 11.40 -7.32 18.81
N GLY A 94 10.16 -7.01 18.45
CA GLY A 94 9.61 -7.26 17.13
C GLY A 94 9.77 -6.04 16.24
N ARG A 95 10.31 -6.23 15.03
CA ARG A 95 10.47 -5.15 14.06
C ARG A 95 9.18 -4.98 13.24
N THR A 96 8.73 -3.74 13.10
CA THR A 96 7.54 -3.40 12.31
C THR A 96 7.96 -2.87 10.96
N PHE A 97 7.37 -3.44 9.92
CA PHE A 97 7.61 -3.09 8.53
C PHE A 97 6.35 -2.49 7.92
N SER A 98 6.56 -1.55 7.00
CA SER A 98 5.51 -0.92 6.21
C SER A 98 5.80 -1.12 4.74
N VAL A 99 4.86 -1.71 4.03
CA VAL A 99 4.85 -1.81 2.57
C VAL A 99 4.05 -0.65 2.03
N ASN A 100 4.70 0.26 1.32
CA ASN A 100 4.10 1.48 0.81
C ASN A 100 4.06 1.44 -0.72
N VAL A 101 2.92 1.83 -1.29
CA VAL A 101 2.78 2.04 -2.73
C VAL A 101 2.87 3.53 -3.02
N GLN A 102 3.78 3.93 -3.87
CA GLN A 102 3.91 5.31 -4.35
C GLN A 102 2.95 5.57 -5.51
N LEU A 103 2.58 6.83 -5.76
CA LEU A 103 1.72 7.21 -6.89
C LEU A 103 2.28 6.80 -8.27
N SER A 104 3.59 6.57 -8.36
CA SER A 104 4.27 6.00 -9.55
C SER A 104 4.00 4.51 -9.76
N GLY A 105 3.33 3.85 -8.82
CA GLY A 105 3.16 2.40 -8.78
C GLY A 105 4.33 1.65 -8.15
N GLN A 106 5.44 2.32 -7.82
CA GLN A 106 6.57 1.69 -7.15
C GLN A 106 6.18 1.25 -5.73
N VAL A 107 6.60 0.05 -5.35
CA VAL A 107 6.36 -0.53 -4.03
C VAL A 107 7.68 -0.63 -3.27
N SER A 108 7.68 -0.18 -2.02
CA SER A 108 8.84 -0.28 -1.13
C SER A 108 8.48 -0.76 0.26
N VAL A 109 9.43 -1.43 0.90
CA VAL A 109 9.36 -1.88 2.29
C VAL A 109 10.28 -1.02 3.14
N SER A 110 9.76 -0.49 4.24
CA SER A 110 10.52 0.30 5.19
C SER A 110 10.24 -0.12 6.63
N SER A 111 11.19 0.18 7.52
CA SER A 111 11.08 0.01 8.97
C SER A 111 11.82 1.17 9.64
N PRO A 112 11.47 1.53 10.90
CA PRO A 112 12.34 2.37 11.72
C PRO A 112 13.80 1.88 11.69
N GLY A 113 14.75 2.79 11.46
CA GLY A 113 16.18 2.49 11.37
C GLY A 113 16.61 1.66 10.15
N MET A 114 15.75 1.47 9.16
CA MET A 114 16.05 0.77 7.90
C MET A 114 15.88 1.71 6.71
N VAL A 115 16.81 1.67 5.77
CA VAL A 115 16.63 2.33 4.46
C VAL A 115 15.52 1.61 3.68
N ALA A 116 14.56 2.37 3.15
CA ALA A 116 13.47 1.79 2.36
C ALA A 116 14.03 1.02 1.15
N ARG A 117 13.59 -0.22 0.97
CA ARG A 117 14.00 -1.09 -0.13
C ARG A 117 12.86 -1.22 -1.13
N GLU A 118 13.15 -1.05 -2.41
CA GLU A 118 12.20 -1.30 -3.47
C GLU A 118 11.97 -2.80 -3.64
N VAL A 119 10.71 -3.20 -3.74
CA VAL A 119 10.30 -4.61 -3.86
C VAL A 119 9.45 -4.90 -5.08
N GLY A 120 9.11 -3.90 -5.89
CA GLY A 120 8.35 -4.12 -7.11
C GLY A 120 7.60 -2.89 -7.59
N ASN A 121 6.71 -3.11 -8.56
CA ASN A 121 5.80 -2.10 -9.08
C ASN A 121 4.41 -2.73 -9.23
N ILE A 122 3.33 -2.00 -8.99
CA ILE A 122 1.96 -2.52 -9.14
C ILE A 122 1.60 -2.96 -10.58
N GLY A 123 2.41 -2.57 -11.57
CA GLY A 123 2.33 -3.06 -12.95
C GLY A 123 2.99 -4.42 -13.17
N ASP A 124 3.78 -4.90 -12.21
CA ASP A 124 4.50 -6.18 -12.26
C ASP A 124 4.10 -7.05 -11.06
N ARG A 125 3.50 -8.22 -11.31
CA ARG A 125 3.03 -9.12 -10.25
C ARG A 125 4.10 -10.06 -9.72
N ALA A 126 5.35 -9.94 -10.18
CA ALA A 126 6.44 -10.74 -9.64
C ALA A 126 6.62 -10.47 -8.14
N ASP A 127 6.44 -11.51 -7.33
CA ASP A 127 6.60 -11.49 -5.88
C ASP A 127 8.04 -11.77 -5.43
N GLU A 128 8.90 -12.24 -6.34
CA GLU A 128 10.28 -12.71 -6.11
C GLU A 128 11.12 -11.76 -5.24
N ARG A 129 11.05 -10.44 -5.49
CA ARG A 129 11.81 -9.44 -4.73
C ARG A 129 11.25 -9.26 -3.33
N PHE A 130 9.93 -9.27 -3.18
CA PHE A 130 9.29 -9.16 -1.89
C PHE A 130 9.51 -10.42 -1.06
N SER A 131 9.34 -11.61 -1.65
CA SER A 131 9.56 -12.90 -0.98
C SER A 131 11.03 -13.08 -0.57
N SER A 132 11.99 -12.71 -1.42
CA SER A 132 13.42 -12.73 -1.08
C SER A 132 13.74 -11.79 0.09
N LEU A 133 13.21 -10.56 0.07
CA LEU A 133 13.38 -9.62 1.18
C LEU A 133 12.73 -10.16 2.46
N LEU A 134 11.53 -10.73 2.36
CA LEU A 134 10.81 -11.27 3.51
C LEU A 134 11.61 -12.41 4.18
N ALA A 135 12.22 -13.29 3.39
CA ALA A 135 13.11 -14.34 3.90
C ALA A 135 14.32 -13.76 4.66
N GLU A 136 14.98 -12.73 4.12
CA GLU A 136 16.09 -12.02 4.78
C GLU A 136 15.65 -11.41 6.13
N LEU A 137 14.47 -10.78 6.16
CA LEU A 137 13.94 -10.16 7.38
C LEU A 137 13.56 -11.20 8.45
N ILE A 138 13.07 -12.37 8.04
CA ILE A 138 12.78 -13.49 8.94
C ILE A 138 14.07 -14.06 9.53
N GLU A 139 15.09 -14.23 8.69
CA GLU A 139 16.40 -14.74 9.12
C GLU A 139 17.09 -13.77 10.10
N ASP A 140 17.05 -12.46 9.83
CA ASP A 140 17.56 -11.42 10.73
C ASP A 140 16.85 -11.48 12.10
N ALA A 141 15.52 -11.60 12.09
CA ALA A 141 14.73 -11.73 13.32
C ALA A 141 15.04 -13.04 14.10
N ALA A 142 15.37 -14.13 13.40
CA ALA A 142 15.76 -15.39 14.04
C ALA A 142 17.14 -15.27 14.73
N LYS A 143 18.07 -14.54 14.10
CA LYS A 143 19.43 -14.30 14.62
C LYS A 143 19.44 -13.40 15.86
N GLY A 144 18.47 -12.49 15.99
CA GLY A 144 18.27 -11.69 17.21
C GLY A 144 19.36 -10.65 17.47
N THR A 145 19.81 -9.99 16.39
CA THR A 145 20.77 -8.88 16.39
C THR A 145 20.31 -7.68 17.19
#